data_AF-A0A6N6PTX5-F1
#
_entry.id   AF-A0A6N6PTX5-F1
#
_cell.length_a   1.000
_cell.length_b   1.000
_cell.length_c   1.000
_cell.angle_alpha   90.00
_cell.angle_beta   90.00
_cell.angle_gamma   90.00
#
_symmetry.space_group_name_H-M   'P 1'
#
loop_
_entity.id
_entity.type
_entity.pdbx_description
1 polymer ?
#
loop_
_entity_poly.entity_id
_entity_poly.type
_entity_poly.pdbx_seq_one_letter_code
_entity_poly.pdbx_strand_id
1 'polypeptide(L)'
;MPSIEIVCIQQKPTNVFGEMPFAIEGKNELLSHRSPSLFDDDFKQMQGCVYHLGNPSLRQRSDRCFFAYELLSEKCRGQKNSRFLEFNVEFVPFIRFILTDLIKSSPLGQIVFTTDWQFGPKQTKPFDGVIPEEFWSLHDSHKLKFNSLYRISEDHLRLGVSAVK
;
A
#
# COMPACT_ATOMS: atom_id res chain seq x y z
N MET A 1 2.80 13.94 6.55
CA MET A 1 3.21 13.51 5.19
C MET A 1 2.53 12.17 4.90
N PRO A 2 2.04 11.87 3.69
CA PRO A 2 1.46 10.56 3.40
C PRO A 2 2.55 9.48 3.29
N SER A 3 2.31 8.32 3.89
CA SER A 3 3.02 7.07 3.61
C SER A 3 2.15 6.13 2.79
N ILE A 4 2.80 5.31 1.97
CA ILE A 4 2.19 4.16 1.28
C ILE A 4 3.01 2.94 1.66
N GLU A 5 2.36 1.93 2.21
CA GLU A 5 3.01 0.73 2.73
C GLU A 5 2.27 -0.51 2.22
N ILE A 6 3.02 -1.53 1.84
CA ILE A 6 2.49 -2.78 1.31
C ILE A 6 3.09 -3.92 2.11
N VAL A 7 2.27 -4.59 2.91
CA VAL A 7 2.68 -5.79 3.64
C VAL A 7 2.44 -7.02 2.77
N CYS A 8 3.48 -7.82 2.57
CA CYS A 8 3.40 -9.11 1.89
C CYS A 8 3.42 -10.22 2.92
N ILE A 9 2.30 -10.92 3.04
CA ILE A 9 2.06 -11.87 4.12
C ILE A 9 2.89 -13.13 3.88
N GLN A 10 3.58 -13.58 4.94
CA GLN A 10 4.48 -14.74 4.98
C GLN A 10 5.67 -14.67 4.00
N GLN A 11 5.91 -13.52 3.38
CA GLN A 11 7.03 -13.32 2.46
C GLN A 11 8.27 -12.78 3.18
N LYS A 12 9.46 -13.18 2.70
CA LYS A 12 10.72 -12.48 3.03
C LYS A 12 10.93 -11.35 2.02
N PRO A 13 11.47 -10.19 2.41
CA PRO A 13 11.70 -9.09 1.50
C PRO A 13 12.65 -9.54 0.40
N THR A 14 12.23 -9.28 -0.84
CA THR A 14 12.99 -9.52 -2.04
C THR A 14 13.37 -8.17 -2.64
N ASN A 15 14.62 -7.99 -3.08
CA ASN A 15 15.11 -6.77 -3.73
C ASN A 15 14.78 -6.75 -5.24
N VAL A 16 13.59 -7.21 -5.62
CA VAL A 16 13.32 -7.64 -7.01
C VAL A 16 12.75 -6.53 -7.89
N PHE A 17 12.41 -5.38 -7.32
CA PHE A 17 12.03 -4.22 -8.12
C PHE A 17 13.29 -3.62 -8.74
N GLY A 18 13.44 -3.78 -10.06
CA GLY A 18 14.54 -3.21 -10.84
C GLY A 18 14.55 -1.67 -10.82
N GLU A 19 14.91 -1.04 -11.93
CA GLU A 19 14.89 0.42 -11.98
C GLU A 19 13.46 0.96 -11.93
N MET A 20 13.09 1.53 -10.77
CA MET A 20 11.81 2.20 -10.54
C MET A 20 11.98 3.71 -10.58
N PRO A 21 10.98 4.47 -11.06
CA PRO A 21 11.04 5.93 -11.11
C PRO A 21 10.89 6.56 -9.72
N PHE A 22 10.63 5.75 -8.68
CA PHE A 22 10.49 6.17 -7.31
C PHE A 22 11.18 5.24 -6.32
N ALA A 23 11.30 5.65 -5.07
CA ALA A 23 11.98 4.89 -4.05
C ALA A 23 11.10 3.73 -3.55
N ILE A 24 11.71 2.56 -3.38
CA ILE A 24 11.09 1.40 -2.73
C ILE A 24 12.07 0.85 -1.70
N GLU A 25 11.58 0.60 -0.49
CA GLU A 25 12.37 -0.01 0.58
C GLU A 25 11.59 -1.19 1.18
N GLY A 26 12.15 -2.39 1.10
CA GLY A 26 11.61 -3.60 1.73
C GLY A 26 12.25 -3.84 3.11
N LYS A 27 11.44 -4.13 4.13
CA LYS A 27 11.88 -4.43 5.50
C LYS A 27 11.25 -5.71 6.02
N ASN A 28 12.02 -6.44 6.84
CA ASN A 28 11.53 -7.61 7.60
C ASN A 28 10.66 -7.20 8.80
N GLU A 29 10.88 -6.00 9.32
CA GLU A 29 10.14 -5.49 10.47
C GLU A 29 8.84 -4.85 9.97
N LEU A 30 7.70 -5.40 10.38
CA LEU A 30 6.38 -4.83 10.10
C LEU A 30 6.14 -3.63 11.03
N LEU A 31 6.85 -2.55 10.74
CA LEU A 31 6.74 -1.27 11.43
C LEU A 31 6.39 -0.20 10.42
N SER A 32 5.31 0.53 10.68
CA SER A 32 5.00 1.70 9.87
C SER A 32 6.07 2.77 10.06
N HIS A 33 6.39 3.50 8.98
CA HIS A 33 7.31 4.65 9.08
C HIS A 33 6.63 5.90 9.63
N ARG A 34 5.33 5.83 9.92
CA ARG A 34 4.62 6.92 10.57
C ARG A 34 4.53 6.67 12.08
N SER A 35 4.83 7.70 12.86
CA SER A 35 4.59 7.72 14.30
C SER A 35 3.68 8.91 14.70
N PRO A 36 2.55 8.68 15.39
CA PRO A 36 1.92 7.38 15.63
C PRO A 36 1.30 6.82 14.35
N SER A 37 1.41 5.51 14.11
CA SER A 37 0.76 4.85 12.99
C SER A 37 -0.64 4.37 13.35
N LEU A 38 -1.53 4.41 12.38
CA LEU A 38 -2.90 3.92 12.53
C LEU A 38 -3.02 2.39 12.45
N PHE A 39 -1.96 1.70 12.03
CA PHE A 39 -1.97 0.27 11.68
C PHE A 39 -0.97 -0.56 12.47
N ASP A 40 -0.35 -0.01 13.52
CA ASP A 40 0.68 -0.73 14.28
C ASP A 40 0.13 -2.01 14.91
N ASP A 41 -1.12 -2.00 15.39
CA ASP A 41 -1.76 -3.18 15.97
C ASP A 41 -2.16 -4.20 14.90
N ASP A 42 -2.50 -3.76 13.69
CA ASP A 42 -2.68 -4.65 12.53
C ASP A 42 -1.35 -5.32 12.17
N PHE A 43 -0.27 -4.55 12.07
CA PHE A 43 1.05 -5.03 11.66
C PHE A 43 1.62 -6.04 12.65
N LYS A 44 1.43 -5.85 13.97
CA LYS A 44 1.84 -6.81 15.01
C LYS A 44 1.20 -8.19 14.88
N GLN A 45 0.03 -8.28 14.25
CA GLN A 45 -0.70 -9.55 14.05
C GLN A 45 -0.30 -10.25 12.75
N MET A 46 0.49 -9.61 11.90
CA MET A 46 0.93 -10.15 10.62
C MET A 46 2.34 -10.73 10.73
N GLN A 47 2.66 -11.61 9.80
CA GLN A 47 4.02 -12.10 9.58
C GLN A 47 4.36 -11.87 8.11
N GLY A 48 5.58 -11.43 7.80
CA GLY A 48 6.00 -11.17 6.44
C GLY A 48 6.98 -10.01 6.35
N CYS A 49 6.92 -9.26 5.26
CA CYS A 49 7.72 -8.07 5.04
C CYS A 49 6.85 -6.89 4.63
N VAL A 50 7.36 -5.68 4.83
CA VAL A 50 6.70 -4.43 4.42
C VAL A 50 7.55 -3.74 3.35
N TYR A 51 6.89 -3.28 2.30
CA TYR A 51 7.47 -2.43 1.28
C TYR A 51 6.92 -1.03 1.45
N HIS A 52 7.80 -0.05 1.64
CA HIS A 52 7.45 1.35 1.64
C HIS A 52 7.60 1.87 0.21
N LEU A 53 6.61 2.64 -0.27
CA LEU A 53 6.72 3.39 -1.52
C LEU A 53 6.92 4.87 -1.22
N GLY A 54 7.86 5.51 -1.90
CA GLY A 54 8.35 6.82 -1.50
C GLY A 54 8.78 7.66 -2.68
N ASN A 55 8.90 8.96 -2.43
CA ASN A 55 9.25 9.97 -3.41
C ASN A 55 10.49 9.61 -4.26
N PRO A 56 10.54 10.00 -5.56
CA PRO A 56 11.71 9.82 -6.41
C PRO A 56 13.03 10.31 -5.81
N SER A 57 12.99 11.46 -5.14
CA SER A 57 14.14 12.06 -4.45
C SER A 57 14.73 11.19 -3.32
N LEU A 58 14.00 10.20 -2.83
CA LEU A 58 14.45 9.31 -1.75
C LEU A 58 15.27 8.12 -2.26
N ARG A 59 15.36 7.89 -3.58
CA ARG A 59 16.10 6.74 -4.16
C ARG A 59 17.57 6.66 -3.76
N GLN A 60 18.19 7.81 -3.48
CA GLN A 60 19.63 7.92 -3.17
C GLN A 60 19.91 8.21 -1.69
N ARG A 61 18.88 8.23 -0.84
CA ARG A 61 19.01 8.62 0.58
C ARG A 61 18.97 7.40 1.49
N SER A 62 19.86 7.38 2.48
CA SER A 62 19.93 6.34 3.52
C SER A 62 19.32 6.79 4.86
N ASP A 63 18.90 8.05 5.00
CA ASP A 63 18.50 8.66 6.27
C ASP A 63 16.99 8.99 6.34
N ARG A 64 16.23 7.97 6.73
CA ARG A 64 15.09 8.01 7.68
C ARG A 64 14.06 9.15 7.49
N CYS A 65 13.19 8.95 6.51
CA CYS A 65 11.73 9.15 6.56
C CYS A 65 11.21 8.81 5.16
N PHE A 66 10.35 7.79 5.04
CA PHE A 66 9.79 7.40 3.75
C PHE A 66 8.39 8.00 3.59
N PHE A 67 8.22 8.81 2.55
CA PHE A 67 6.94 9.44 2.26
C PHE A 67 6.67 9.45 0.77
N ALA A 68 5.39 9.39 0.42
CA ALA A 68 4.90 9.15 -0.93
C ALA A 68 4.17 10.35 -1.52
N TYR A 69 4.44 11.57 -1.03
CA TYR A 69 3.71 12.75 -1.44
C TYR A 69 3.78 12.99 -2.95
N GLU A 70 4.94 12.79 -3.57
CA GLU A 70 5.15 12.95 -5.01
C GLU A 70 4.48 11.83 -5.82
N LEU A 71 4.17 10.70 -5.20
CA LEU A 71 3.43 9.61 -5.86
C LEU A 71 1.94 9.91 -6.03
N LEU A 72 1.44 10.94 -5.35
CA LEU A 72 0.04 11.35 -5.39
C LEU A 72 -0.22 12.37 -6.49
N SER A 73 -1.45 12.37 -7.01
CA SER A 73 -1.88 13.39 -7.95
C SER A 73 -1.88 14.80 -7.33
N GLU A 74 -1.80 15.84 -8.16
CA GLU A 74 -1.95 17.23 -7.70
C GLU A 74 -3.24 17.48 -6.91
N LYS A 75 -4.32 16.82 -7.30
CA LYS A 75 -5.62 16.92 -6.63
C LYS A 75 -5.55 16.42 -5.20
N CYS A 76 -4.86 15.30 -4.95
CA CYS A 76 -4.66 14.80 -3.59
C CYS A 76 -3.69 15.66 -2.78
N ARG A 77 -2.60 16.14 -3.41
CA ARG A 77 -1.57 16.96 -2.78
C ARG A 77 -2.09 18.31 -2.28
N GLY A 78 -2.92 18.98 -3.08
CA GLY A 78 -3.38 20.35 -2.80
C GLY A 78 -4.55 20.48 -1.83
N GLN A 79 -5.20 19.38 -1.43
CA GLN A 79 -6.41 19.43 -0.62
C GLN A 79 -6.14 19.13 0.85
N LYS A 80 -6.50 20.07 1.73
CA LYS A 80 -6.43 19.89 3.20
C LYS A 80 -7.26 18.71 3.72
N ASN A 81 -8.21 18.20 2.93
CA ASN A 81 -9.13 17.12 3.30
C ASN A 81 -9.39 16.17 2.11
N SER A 82 -8.36 15.76 1.33
CA SER A 82 -8.62 14.79 0.25
C SER A 82 -9.23 13.52 0.85
N ARG A 83 -10.44 13.19 0.41
CA ARG A 83 -11.19 12.01 0.90
C ARG A 83 -10.81 10.73 0.16
N PHE A 84 -10.12 10.88 -0.95
CA PHE A 84 -9.69 9.79 -1.82
C PHE A 84 -8.18 9.85 -2.05
N LEU A 85 -7.63 8.67 -2.32
CA LEU A 85 -6.26 8.43 -2.73
C LEU A 85 -6.25 8.27 -4.26
N GLU A 86 -5.54 9.15 -4.94
CA GLU A 86 -5.29 9.11 -6.38
C GLU A 86 -3.78 9.23 -6.60
N PHE A 87 -3.23 8.31 -7.37
CA PHE A 87 -1.83 8.35 -7.75
C PHE A 87 -1.62 9.33 -8.91
N ASN A 88 -0.42 9.89 -9.00
CA ASN A 88 0.00 10.57 -10.22
C ASN A 88 0.01 9.54 -11.36
N VAL A 89 -0.60 9.90 -12.50
CA VAL A 89 -0.78 9.04 -13.68
C VAL A 89 0.54 8.43 -14.17
N GLU A 90 1.65 9.16 -14.01
CA GLU A 90 2.99 8.69 -14.38
C GLU A 90 3.41 7.43 -13.60
N PHE A 91 2.99 7.32 -12.32
CA PHE A 91 3.38 6.22 -11.45
C PHE A 91 2.38 5.07 -11.42
N VAL A 92 1.17 5.24 -11.96
CA VAL A 92 0.13 4.20 -11.97
C VAL A 92 0.62 2.87 -12.57
N PRO A 93 1.30 2.83 -13.73
CA PRO A 93 1.78 1.56 -14.30
C PRO A 93 2.75 0.82 -13.39
N PHE A 94 3.62 1.55 -12.70
CA PHE A 94 4.62 0.99 -11.79
C PHE A 94 3.99 0.49 -10.49
N ILE A 95 3.02 1.22 -9.93
CA ILE A 95 2.28 0.77 -8.75
C ILE A 95 1.43 -0.47 -9.11
N ARG A 96 0.79 -0.49 -10.28
CA ARG A 96 0.10 -1.69 -10.82
C ARG A 96 1.04 -2.88 -10.90
N PHE A 97 2.24 -2.68 -11.45
CA PHE A 97 3.26 -3.70 -11.53
C PHE A 97 3.66 -4.23 -10.14
N ILE A 98 3.98 -3.34 -9.19
CA ILE A 98 4.36 -3.73 -7.82
C ILE A 98 3.26 -4.53 -7.13
N LEU A 99 2.01 -4.05 -7.15
CA LEU A 99 0.91 -4.79 -6.51
C LEU A 99 0.73 -6.17 -7.13
N THR A 100 0.81 -6.27 -8.47
CA THR A 100 0.69 -7.54 -9.18
C THR A 100 1.82 -8.50 -8.83
N ASP A 101 3.06 -8.00 -8.81
CA ASP A 101 4.25 -8.81 -8.52
C ASP A 101 4.27 -9.27 -7.07
N LEU A 102 3.90 -8.41 -6.12
CA LEU A 102 3.80 -8.75 -4.71
C LEU A 102 2.69 -9.75 -4.41
N ILE A 103 1.55 -9.64 -5.09
CA ILE A 103 0.48 -10.64 -4.97
C ILE A 103 0.98 -12.00 -5.47
N LYS A 104 1.63 -12.05 -6.63
CA LYS A 104 2.15 -13.30 -7.22
C LYS A 104 3.29 -13.93 -6.41
N SER A 105 4.12 -13.10 -5.78
CA SER A 105 5.25 -13.57 -4.96
C SER A 105 4.87 -13.88 -3.51
N SER A 106 3.71 -13.39 -3.04
CA SER A 106 3.14 -13.75 -1.75
C SER A 106 2.79 -15.24 -1.73
N PRO A 107 3.29 -16.02 -0.75
CA PRO A 107 2.92 -17.43 -0.59
C PRO A 107 1.42 -17.68 -0.44
N LEU A 108 0.68 -16.66 0.01
CA LEU A 108 -0.77 -16.72 0.18
C LEU A 108 -1.55 -16.03 -0.94
N GLY A 109 -0.89 -15.55 -2.00
CA GLY A 109 -1.56 -14.77 -3.04
C GLY A 109 -2.24 -13.50 -2.51
N GLN A 110 -1.72 -12.95 -1.40
CA GLN A 110 -2.34 -11.84 -0.66
C GLN A 110 -1.32 -10.81 -0.19
N ILE A 111 -1.71 -9.55 -0.29
CA ILE A 111 -1.00 -8.40 0.28
C ILE A 111 -1.96 -7.54 1.12
N VAL A 112 -1.38 -6.64 1.90
CA VAL A 112 -2.12 -5.59 2.60
C VAL A 112 -1.56 -4.24 2.16
N PHE A 113 -2.39 -3.45 1.49
CA PHE A 113 -2.06 -2.09 1.09
C PHE A 113 -2.60 -1.10 2.12
N THR A 114 -1.74 -0.25 2.65
CA THR A 114 -2.13 0.83 3.57
C THR A 114 -1.64 2.18 3.08
N THR A 115 -2.36 3.22 3.48
CA THR A 115 -1.86 4.58 3.42
C THR A 115 -2.09 5.26 4.74
N ASP A 116 -1.11 6.01 5.22
CA ASP A 116 -1.26 6.79 6.45
C ASP A 116 -0.90 8.26 6.21
N TRP A 117 -1.85 9.14 6.47
CA TRP A 117 -1.78 10.56 6.22
C TRP A 117 -2.31 11.35 7.41
N GLN A 118 -1.42 12.16 8.00
CA GLN A 118 -1.71 12.97 9.20
C GLN A 118 -2.82 14.02 9.03
N PHE A 119 -3.14 14.41 7.79
CA PHE A 119 -4.23 15.33 7.46
C PHE A 119 -5.45 14.61 6.87
N GLY A 120 -5.39 13.27 6.80
CA GLY A 120 -6.49 12.43 6.39
C GLY A 120 -7.50 12.17 7.52
N PRO A 121 -8.55 11.37 7.25
CA PRO A 121 -9.52 10.95 8.26
C PRO A 121 -8.85 10.25 9.45
N LYS A 122 -9.25 10.58 10.68
CA LYS A 122 -8.66 9.96 11.88
C LYS A 122 -9.09 8.51 12.13
N GLN A 123 -10.11 8.04 11.40
CA GLN A 123 -10.63 6.68 11.53
C GLN A 123 -10.02 5.80 10.44
N THR A 124 -9.53 4.63 10.83
CA THR A 124 -9.17 3.59 9.89
C THR A 124 -10.41 2.93 9.32
N LYS A 125 -10.34 2.53 8.06
CA LYS A 125 -11.33 1.64 7.47
C LYS A 125 -10.65 0.42 6.88
N PRO A 126 -10.87 -0.79 7.46
CA PRO A 126 -10.46 -2.02 6.82
C PRO A 126 -11.40 -2.34 5.65
N PHE A 127 -10.81 -2.88 4.58
CA PHE A 127 -11.49 -3.42 3.41
C PHE A 127 -10.90 -4.82 3.16
N ASP A 128 -11.70 -5.84 3.45
CA ASP A 128 -11.27 -7.23 3.35
C ASP A 128 -11.60 -7.86 2.00
N GLY A 129 -10.72 -8.76 1.59
CA GLY A 129 -10.87 -9.60 0.42
C GLY A 129 -10.98 -8.83 -0.89
N VAL A 130 -10.41 -7.64 -1.06
CA VAL A 130 -10.46 -6.87 -2.32
C VAL A 130 -9.67 -7.60 -3.40
N ILE A 131 -10.15 -7.64 -4.65
CA ILE A 131 -9.34 -8.16 -5.77
C ILE A 131 -8.61 -7.00 -6.48
N PRO A 132 -7.50 -7.25 -7.21
CA PRO A 132 -6.74 -6.20 -7.87
C PRO A 132 -7.60 -5.28 -8.75
N GLU A 133 -8.51 -5.85 -9.55
CA GLU A 133 -9.40 -5.12 -10.44
C GLU A 133 -10.35 -4.20 -9.67
N GLU A 134 -10.83 -4.66 -8.51
CA GLU A 134 -11.69 -3.87 -7.63
C GLU A 134 -10.90 -2.75 -6.96
N PHE A 135 -9.67 -3.01 -6.49
CA PHE A 135 -8.79 -1.97 -5.96
C PHE A 135 -8.58 -0.84 -6.97
N TRP A 136 -8.31 -1.19 -8.23
CA TRP A 136 -8.14 -0.22 -9.30
C TRP A 136 -9.44 0.46 -9.71
N SER A 137 -10.57 -0.24 -9.70
CA SER A 137 -11.88 0.38 -9.90
C SER A 137 -12.19 1.42 -8.81
N LEU A 138 -11.84 1.13 -7.55
CA LEU A 138 -11.94 2.09 -6.45
C LEU A 138 -11.03 3.30 -6.69
N HIS A 139 -9.80 3.10 -7.16
CA HIS A 139 -8.88 4.19 -7.52
C HIS A 139 -9.47 5.08 -8.63
N ASP A 140 -9.84 4.47 -9.75
CA ASP A 140 -10.28 5.17 -10.96
C ASP A 140 -11.64 5.88 -10.76
N SER A 141 -12.43 5.44 -9.78
CA SER A 141 -13.70 6.07 -9.38
C SER A 141 -13.62 6.99 -8.16
N HIS A 142 -12.41 7.34 -7.69
CA HIS A 142 -12.17 8.19 -6.50
C HIS A 142 -12.81 7.66 -5.21
N LYS A 143 -12.95 6.33 -5.10
CA LYS A 143 -13.47 5.64 -3.91
C LYS A 143 -12.38 4.98 -3.08
N LEU A 144 -11.16 4.87 -3.59
CA LEU A 144 -9.98 4.47 -2.82
C LEU A 144 -9.67 5.57 -1.81
N LYS A 145 -9.50 5.24 -0.54
CA LYS A 145 -9.42 6.18 0.58
C LYS A 145 -8.05 6.19 1.24
N PHE A 146 -7.64 7.37 1.70
CA PHE A 146 -6.56 7.51 2.68
C PHE A 146 -6.91 6.85 4.01
N ASN A 147 -5.89 6.57 4.82
CA ASN A 147 -6.03 6.06 6.19
C ASN A 147 -6.90 4.80 6.22
N SER A 148 -6.67 3.94 5.23
CA SER A 148 -7.43 2.71 5.04
C SER A 148 -6.48 1.56 4.80
N LEU A 149 -6.94 0.37 5.17
CA LEU A 149 -6.24 -0.88 5.02
C LEU A 149 -7.03 -1.73 4.01
N TYR A 150 -6.38 -2.13 2.92
CA TYR A 150 -6.97 -2.98 1.89
C TYR A 150 -6.26 -4.32 1.88
N ARG A 151 -6.97 -5.40 2.19
CA ARG A 151 -6.47 -6.76 1.98
C ARG A 151 -6.76 -7.13 0.55
N ILE A 152 -5.72 -7.24 -0.27
CA ILE A 152 -5.84 -7.52 -1.70
C ILE A 152 -5.40 -8.95 -1.95
N SER A 153 -6.25 -9.76 -2.56
CA SER A 153 -6.00 -11.18 -2.84
C SER A 153 -6.37 -11.56 -4.27
N GLU A 154 -5.79 -12.63 -4.80
CA GLU A 154 -6.22 -13.21 -6.07
C GLU A 154 -7.69 -13.64 -6.02
N ASP A 155 -8.41 -13.51 -7.15
CA ASP A 155 -9.86 -13.68 -7.23
C ASP A 155 -10.33 -15.08 -6.76
N HIS A 156 -9.55 -16.12 -7.07
CA HIS A 156 -9.88 -17.49 -6.70
C HIS A 156 -9.84 -17.77 -5.18
N LEU A 157 -9.15 -16.93 -4.40
CA LEU A 157 -9.10 -17.06 -2.94
C LEU A 157 -10.39 -16.56 -2.27
N ARG A 158 -11.20 -15.74 -2.95
CA ARG A 158 -12.54 -15.35 -2.46
C ARG A 158 -13.50 -16.54 -2.42
N LEU A 159 -13.41 -17.42 -3.41
CA LEU A 159 -14.33 -18.54 -3.61
C LEU A 159 -14.14 -19.65 -2.55
N GLY A 160 -12.98 -19.71 -1.91
CA GLY A 160 -12.68 -20.68 -0.84
C GLY A 160 -13.25 -20.35 0.54
N VAL A 161 -13.74 -19.12 0.76
CA VAL A 161 -14.26 -18.68 2.08
C VAL A 161 -15.79 -18.85 2.20
N SER A 162 -16.48 -19.24 1.11
CA SER A 162 -17.94 -19.45 1.08
C SER A 162 -18.38 -20.92 1.19
N ALA A 163 -17.58 -21.79 1.82
CA ALA A 163 -17.95 -23.20 2.02
C ALA A 163 -17.73 -23.70 3.45
N VAL A 164 -18.13 -22.92 4.46
CA VAL A 164 -18.50 -23.47 5.78
C VAL A 164 -19.63 -22.62 6.37
N LYS A 165 -20.87 -23.02 6.12
CA LYS A 165 -22.01 -22.80 7.00
C LYS A 165 -22.87 -24.04 7.02
#